data_AF-A0A7W6D5T0-F1
#
_entry.id   AF-A0A7W6D5T0-F1
#
_cell.length_a   1.000
_cell.length_b   1.000
_cell.length_c   1.000
_cell.angle_alpha   90.00
_cell.angle_beta   90.00
_cell.angle_gamma   90.00
#
_symmetry.space_group_name_H-M   'P 1'
#
loop_
_entity.id
_entity.type
_entity.pdbx_description
1 polymer ?
#
loop_
_entity_poly.entity_id
_entity_poly.type
_entity_poly.pdbx_seq_one_letter_code
_entity_poly.pdbx_strand_id
1 'polypeptide(L)'
;MNAALQSLDDEHQTRPQIAFEDLEVGQTAEIRHEVSEEGVRNFAALTGDTNPIHLSEAYAANTRFGGRIAHGLYTASLISAVLGTRLPGPGAVYLSQTIKFRAPVRIGDVVTAQVEITSLDPARQRATFFCTCSVGDKVVLDGEAQVMVPTRDEIDAELA
;
A
#
# COMPACT_ATOMS: atom_id res chain seq x y z
N MET A 1 -8.82 20.22 5.90
CA MET A 1 -8.41 18.86 6.29
C MET A 1 -9.60 18.20 6.98
N ASN A 2 -10.02 17.00 6.59
CA ASN A 2 -11.11 16.27 7.25
C ASN A 2 -10.59 15.69 8.59
N ALA A 3 -11.45 15.62 9.62
CA ALA A 3 -11.18 14.96 10.90
C ALA A 3 -10.55 13.56 10.77
N ALA A 4 -10.91 12.79 9.73
CA ALA A 4 -10.29 11.48 9.44
C ALA A 4 -8.81 11.57 9.02
N LEU A 5 -8.38 12.65 8.37
CA LEU A 5 -6.96 12.89 8.05
C LEU A 5 -6.21 13.39 9.28
N GLN A 6 -6.83 14.22 10.13
CA GLN A 6 -6.23 14.66 11.40
C GLN A 6 -5.97 13.49 12.35
N SER A 7 -6.88 12.50 12.44
CA SER A 7 -6.65 11.30 13.25
C SER A 7 -5.56 10.37 12.71
N LEU A 8 -5.30 10.40 11.39
CA LEU A 8 -4.21 9.65 10.77
C LEU A 8 -2.86 10.36 11.00
N ASP A 9 -2.85 11.70 10.98
CA ASP A 9 -1.67 12.51 11.29
C ASP A 9 -1.18 12.26 12.75
N ASP A 10 -2.09 12.12 13.71
CA ASP A 10 -1.76 11.86 15.12
C ASP A 10 -1.22 10.42 15.37
N GLU A 11 -1.75 9.40 14.68
CA GLU A 11 -1.23 8.01 14.78
C GLU A 11 0.17 7.86 14.15
N HIS A 12 0.47 8.63 13.10
CA HIS A 12 1.78 8.60 12.44
C HIS A 12 2.88 9.31 13.22
N GLN A 13 2.53 10.36 13.96
CA GLN A 13 3.48 11.11 14.79
C GLN A 13 3.87 10.38 16.08
N THR A 14 3.14 9.33 16.46
CA THR A 14 3.34 8.60 17.74
C THR A 14 4.02 7.24 17.60
N ARG A 15 4.17 6.71 16.37
CA ARG A 15 4.90 5.47 16.15
C ARG A 15 6.40 5.73 16.06
N PRO A 16 7.23 5.03 16.86
CA PRO A 16 8.67 5.17 16.76
C PRO A 16 9.15 4.74 15.37
N GLN A 17 10.10 5.49 14.81
CA GLN A 17 10.77 5.10 13.56
C GLN A 17 11.51 3.77 13.77
N ILE A 18 11.41 2.87 12.80
CA ILE A 18 12.16 1.60 12.80
C ILE A 18 13.48 1.85 12.10
N ALA A 19 14.58 1.56 12.78
CA ALA A 19 15.92 1.68 12.21
C ALA A 19 16.21 0.50 11.28
N PHE A 20 17.07 0.70 10.28
CA PHE A 20 17.50 -0.37 9.38
C PHE A 20 18.06 -1.59 10.15
N GLU A 21 18.76 -1.34 11.26
CA GLU A 21 19.34 -2.37 12.12
C GLU A 21 18.31 -3.25 12.85
N ASP A 22 17.05 -2.81 12.93
CA ASP A 22 15.95 -3.57 13.56
C ASP A 22 15.24 -4.52 12.58
N LEU A 23 15.60 -4.47 11.30
CA LEU A 23 14.94 -5.25 10.27
C LEU A 23 15.54 -6.65 10.13
N GLU A 24 14.66 -7.61 9.89
CA GLU A 24 15.03 -9.01 9.66
C GLU A 24 14.27 -9.57 8.44
N VAL A 25 14.96 -10.39 7.64
CA VAL A 25 14.33 -11.13 6.54
C VAL A 25 13.24 -12.05 7.09
N GLY A 26 12.06 -12.05 6.43
CA GLY A 26 10.87 -12.77 6.86
C GLY A 26 9.93 -11.96 7.74
N GLN A 27 10.30 -10.74 8.19
CA GLN A 27 9.35 -9.85 8.85
C GLN A 27 8.22 -9.45 7.90
N THR A 28 7.00 -9.45 8.43
CA THR A 28 5.79 -9.12 7.68
C THR A 28 4.98 -8.04 8.36
N ALA A 29 4.26 -7.25 7.56
CA ALA A 29 3.17 -6.41 8.06
C ALA A 29 2.02 -6.38 7.04
N GLU A 30 0.81 -6.12 7.54
CA GLU A 30 -0.37 -6.02 6.71
C GLU A 30 -1.33 -4.92 7.16
N ILE A 31 -2.21 -4.52 6.25
CA ILE A 31 -3.45 -3.81 6.55
C ILE A 31 -4.63 -4.49 5.85
N ARG A 32 -5.82 -4.31 6.41
CA ARG A 32 -7.08 -4.71 5.79
C ARG A 32 -7.89 -3.47 5.45
N HIS A 33 -8.41 -3.43 4.22
CA HIS A 33 -9.12 -2.26 3.71
C HIS A 33 -10.33 -2.68 2.88
N GLU A 34 -11.52 -2.20 3.28
CA GLU A 34 -12.74 -2.41 2.50
C GLU A 34 -12.81 -1.41 1.35
N VAL A 35 -13.00 -1.91 0.13
CA VAL A 35 -13.15 -1.08 -1.05
C VAL A 35 -14.57 -0.53 -1.12
N SER A 36 -14.75 0.73 -0.69
CA SER A 36 -16.05 1.40 -0.78
C SER A 36 -16.26 2.08 -2.14
N GLU A 37 -17.53 2.28 -2.51
CA GLU A 37 -17.89 3.05 -3.70
C GLU A 37 -17.34 4.49 -3.62
N GLU A 38 -17.41 5.10 -2.44
CA GLU A 38 -16.83 6.42 -2.20
C GLU A 38 -15.31 6.41 -2.41
N GLY A 39 -14.61 5.39 -1.93
CA GLY A 39 -13.18 5.22 -2.15
C GLY A 39 -12.80 5.18 -3.63
N VAL A 40 -13.53 4.41 -4.44
CA VAL A 40 -13.31 4.34 -5.90
C VAL A 40 -13.56 5.70 -6.57
N ARG A 41 -14.61 6.41 -6.18
CA ARG A 41 -14.92 7.75 -6.71
C ARG A 41 -13.87 8.78 -6.31
N ASN A 42 -13.43 8.78 -5.04
CA ASN A 42 -12.41 9.68 -4.53
C ASN A 42 -11.07 9.44 -5.22
N PHE A 43 -10.72 8.18 -5.50
CA PHE A 43 -9.50 7.86 -6.23
C PHE A 43 -9.56 8.32 -7.70
N ALA A 44 -10.69 8.15 -8.37
CA ALA A 44 -10.90 8.71 -9.71
C ALA A 44 -10.76 10.24 -9.71
N ALA A 45 -11.33 10.93 -8.72
CA ALA A 45 -11.22 12.37 -8.58
C ALA A 45 -9.77 12.83 -8.30
N LEU A 46 -9.05 12.10 -7.45
CA LEU A 46 -7.66 12.39 -7.10
C LEU A 46 -6.70 12.19 -8.29
N THR A 47 -6.87 11.11 -9.03
CA THR A 47 -5.94 10.69 -10.08
C THR A 47 -6.31 11.20 -11.48
N GLY A 48 -7.56 11.59 -11.68
CA GLY A 48 -8.12 11.90 -13.00
C GLY A 48 -8.50 10.66 -13.81
N ASP A 49 -8.24 9.44 -13.32
CA ASP A 49 -8.67 8.20 -13.99
C ASP A 49 -10.18 7.99 -13.83
N THR A 50 -10.91 8.57 -14.78
CA THR A 50 -12.37 8.53 -14.86
C THR A 50 -12.87 7.47 -15.84
N ASN A 51 -12.07 6.44 -16.14
CA ASN A 51 -12.47 5.36 -17.03
C ASN A 51 -13.83 4.76 -16.58
N PRO A 52 -14.83 4.68 -17.48
CA PRO A 52 -16.19 4.26 -17.11
C PRO A 52 -16.26 2.85 -16.53
N ILE A 53 -15.23 2.01 -16.73
CA ILE A 53 -15.13 0.68 -16.11
C ILE A 53 -15.15 0.73 -14.57
N HIS A 54 -14.71 1.84 -13.98
CA HIS A 54 -14.68 2.05 -12.53
C HIS A 54 -15.95 2.72 -12.00
N LEU A 55 -16.62 3.54 -12.83
CA LEU A 55 -17.62 4.50 -12.37
C LEU A 55 -19.05 4.21 -12.87
N SER A 56 -19.21 3.52 -14.00
CA SER A 56 -20.51 3.28 -14.63
C SER A 56 -20.87 1.80 -14.61
N GLU A 57 -21.91 1.45 -13.85
CA GLU A 57 -22.42 0.08 -13.81
C GLU A 57 -22.93 -0.38 -15.18
N ALA A 58 -23.66 0.48 -15.89
CA ALA A 58 -24.18 0.18 -17.21
C ALA A 58 -23.07 -0.11 -18.23
N TYR A 59 -21.96 0.63 -18.17
CA TYR A 59 -20.81 0.35 -19.02
C TYR A 59 -20.12 -0.96 -18.60
N ALA A 60 -19.81 -1.09 -17.31
CA ALA A 60 -19.02 -2.20 -16.78
C ALA A 60 -19.74 -3.56 -16.92
N ALA A 61 -21.07 -3.59 -16.81
CA ALA A 61 -21.90 -4.77 -17.04
C ALA A 61 -21.74 -5.38 -18.44
N ASN A 62 -21.38 -4.56 -19.43
CA ASN A 62 -21.15 -4.99 -20.81
C ASN A 62 -19.68 -5.39 -21.09
N THR A 63 -18.81 -5.34 -20.09
CA THR A 63 -17.41 -5.78 -20.21
C THR A 63 -17.24 -7.23 -19.75
N ARG A 64 -16.07 -7.81 -20.00
CA ARG A 64 -15.70 -9.14 -19.46
C ARG A 64 -15.77 -9.25 -17.93
N PHE A 65 -15.81 -8.13 -17.22
CA PHE A 65 -15.89 -8.09 -15.77
C PHE A 65 -17.33 -8.14 -15.24
N GLY A 66 -18.35 -7.92 -16.07
CA GLY A 66 -19.76 -8.05 -15.69
C GLY A 66 -20.25 -7.12 -14.58
N GLY A 67 -19.53 -6.02 -14.34
CA GLY A 67 -19.84 -5.02 -13.30
C GLY A 67 -18.60 -4.20 -12.94
N ARG A 68 -18.77 -3.12 -12.17
CA ARG A 68 -17.66 -2.21 -11.81
C ARG A 68 -16.53 -2.93 -11.08
N ILE A 69 -15.31 -2.47 -11.33
CA ILE A 69 -14.09 -2.91 -10.64
C ILE A 69 -13.33 -1.68 -10.13
N ALA A 70 -12.60 -1.81 -9.02
CA ALA A 70 -11.72 -0.76 -8.54
C ALA A 70 -10.52 -0.56 -9.47
N HIS A 71 -9.89 0.62 -9.40
CA HIS A 71 -8.62 0.87 -10.09
C HIS A 71 -7.55 -0.09 -9.59
N GLY A 72 -6.72 -0.61 -10.48
CA GLY A 72 -5.58 -1.44 -10.07
C GLY A 72 -4.64 -0.67 -9.14
N LEU A 73 -4.36 0.60 -9.45
CA LEU A 73 -3.51 1.46 -8.63
C LEU A 73 -4.12 1.87 -7.29
N TYR A 74 -5.45 1.83 -7.14
CA TYR A 74 -6.10 1.94 -5.83
C TYR A 74 -5.70 0.76 -4.93
N THR A 75 -5.70 -0.45 -5.49
CA THR A 75 -5.29 -1.65 -4.76
C THR A 75 -3.79 -1.62 -4.46
N ALA A 76 -2.98 -1.16 -5.42
CA ALA A 76 -1.53 -1.05 -5.25
C ALA A 76 -1.13 0.01 -4.22
N SER A 77 -1.87 1.11 -4.10
CA SER A 77 -1.55 2.17 -3.14
C SER A 77 -1.66 1.72 -1.69
N LEU A 78 -2.43 0.65 -1.42
CA LEU A 78 -2.49 0.03 -0.09
C LEU A 78 -1.12 -0.53 0.35
N ILE A 79 -0.27 -0.98 -0.59
CA ILE A 79 1.12 -1.38 -0.27
C ILE A 79 1.90 -0.19 0.27
N SER A 80 1.72 1.00 -0.33
CA SER A 80 2.34 2.24 0.17
C SER A 80 1.89 2.55 1.61
N ALA A 81 0.61 2.31 1.91
CA ALA A 81 0.08 2.45 3.26
C ALA A 81 0.62 1.38 4.23
N VAL A 82 1.06 0.20 3.79
CA VAL A 82 1.78 -0.71 4.69
C VAL A 82 3.20 -0.20 4.93
N LEU A 83 3.92 0.11 3.84
CA LEU A 83 5.34 0.49 3.88
C LEU A 83 5.59 1.78 4.65
N GLY A 84 4.77 2.80 4.44
CA GLY A 84 4.94 4.11 5.10
C GLY A 84 4.35 4.21 6.50
N THR A 85 3.71 3.15 7.02
CA THR A 85 2.93 3.26 8.28
C THR A 85 3.08 2.07 9.24
N ARG A 86 3.54 0.92 8.74
CA ARG A 86 3.70 -0.32 9.51
C ARG A 86 5.12 -0.84 9.46
N LEU A 87 5.62 -1.18 8.27
CA LEU A 87 6.93 -1.80 8.08
C LEU A 87 7.54 -1.35 6.75
N PRO A 88 8.63 -0.56 6.75
CA PRO A 88 9.37 -0.07 7.92
C PRO A 88 8.64 1.04 8.71
N GLY A 89 7.68 1.75 8.11
CA GLY A 89 6.95 2.83 8.77
C GLY A 89 7.55 4.22 8.50
N PRO A 90 7.33 5.20 9.41
CA PRO A 90 7.82 6.57 9.23
C PRO A 90 9.34 6.63 8.99
N GLY A 91 9.79 7.56 8.15
CA GLY A 91 11.19 7.71 7.74
C GLY A 91 11.58 6.87 6.52
N ALA A 92 10.81 5.84 6.18
CA ALA A 92 11.08 4.99 5.02
C ALA A 92 10.83 5.73 3.68
N VAL A 93 11.75 5.54 2.72
CA VAL A 93 11.63 6.10 1.36
C VAL A 93 11.35 4.98 0.36
N TYR A 94 10.18 5.04 -0.27
CA TYR A 94 9.72 4.04 -1.24
C TYR A 94 10.35 4.29 -2.62
N LEU A 95 11.38 3.52 -2.97
CA LEU A 95 12.22 3.77 -4.14
C LEU A 95 11.65 3.21 -5.44
N SER A 96 11.09 2.00 -5.40
CA SER A 96 10.53 1.35 -6.59
C SER A 96 9.52 0.28 -6.23
N GLN A 97 8.59 0.00 -7.15
CA GLN A 97 7.60 -1.07 -7.04
C GLN A 97 7.37 -1.71 -8.41
N THR A 98 7.41 -3.03 -8.48
CA THR A 98 6.88 -3.80 -9.61
C THR A 98 5.44 -4.23 -9.31
N ILE A 99 4.55 -4.27 -10.30
CA ILE A 99 3.13 -4.62 -10.06
C ILE A 99 2.64 -5.58 -11.13
N LYS A 100 1.99 -6.66 -10.69
CA LYS A 100 1.26 -7.60 -11.55
C LYS A 100 -0.18 -7.70 -11.06
N PHE A 101 -1.13 -7.25 -11.88
CA PHE A 101 -2.56 -7.41 -11.61
C PHE A 101 -3.01 -8.82 -11.99
N ARG A 102 -3.49 -9.58 -11.00
CA ARG A 102 -3.89 -11.00 -11.16
C ARG A 102 -5.39 -11.17 -11.30
N ALA A 103 -6.17 -10.33 -10.63
CA ALA A 103 -7.62 -10.39 -10.64
C ALA A 103 -8.25 -9.01 -10.35
N PRO A 104 -9.48 -8.76 -10.80
CA PRO A 104 -10.20 -7.54 -10.43
C PRO A 104 -10.55 -7.54 -8.94
N VAL A 105 -10.54 -6.36 -8.35
CA VAL A 105 -11.12 -6.08 -7.03
C VAL A 105 -12.43 -5.32 -7.23
N ARG A 106 -13.45 -5.63 -6.43
CA ARG A 106 -14.78 -5.06 -6.52
C ARG A 106 -15.10 -4.19 -5.30
N ILE A 107 -16.11 -3.34 -5.46
CA ILE A 107 -16.71 -2.62 -4.35
C ILE A 107 -17.30 -3.63 -3.36
N GLY A 108 -17.02 -3.47 -2.08
CA GLY A 108 -17.37 -4.39 -0.99
C GLY A 108 -16.32 -5.47 -0.71
N ASP A 109 -15.31 -5.64 -1.56
CA ASP A 109 -14.19 -6.54 -1.26
C ASP A 109 -13.36 -5.97 -0.10
N VAL A 110 -12.94 -6.85 0.81
CA VAL A 110 -11.93 -6.54 1.83
C VAL A 110 -10.57 -7.01 1.31
N VAL A 111 -9.71 -6.05 1.00
CA VAL A 111 -8.35 -6.32 0.53
C VAL A 111 -7.42 -6.42 1.73
N THR A 112 -6.66 -7.52 1.81
CA THR A 112 -5.50 -7.62 2.72
C THR A 112 -4.25 -7.28 1.92
N ALA A 113 -3.60 -6.16 2.22
CA ALA A 113 -2.32 -5.79 1.63
C ALA A 113 -1.21 -6.15 2.61
N GLN A 114 -0.28 -7.01 2.19
CA GLN A 114 0.80 -7.54 3.02
C GLN A 114 2.14 -7.34 2.32
N VAL A 115 3.17 -7.05 3.12
CA VAL A 115 4.57 -7.00 2.68
C VAL A 115 5.40 -7.96 3.53
N GLU A 116 6.45 -8.52 2.93
CA GLU A 116 7.43 -9.39 3.60
C GLU A 116 8.84 -8.99 3.18
N ILE A 117 9.76 -8.81 4.13
CA ILE A 117 11.16 -8.52 3.84
C ILE A 117 11.82 -9.77 3.25
N THR A 118 12.32 -9.68 2.02
CA THR A 118 13.01 -10.78 1.35
C THR A 118 14.52 -10.61 1.29
N SER A 119 15.03 -9.38 1.42
CA SER A 119 16.48 -9.12 1.48
C SER A 119 16.80 -7.79 2.14
N LEU A 120 17.98 -7.70 2.75
CA LEU A 120 18.54 -6.47 3.33
C LEU A 120 19.93 -6.21 2.70
N ASP A 121 20.16 -4.97 2.25
CA ASP A 121 21.46 -4.46 1.76
C ASP A 121 21.94 -3.34 2.70
N PRO A 122 22.75 -3.67 3.73
CA PRO A 122 23.26 -2.69 4.69
C PRO A 122 24.12 -1.61 4.05
N ALA A 123 24.84 -1.92 2.97
CA ALA A 123 25.73 -0.96 2.32
C ALA A 123 24.97 0.18 1.62
N ARG A 124 23.68 -0.02 1.36
CA ARG A 124 22.79 0.98 0.74
C ARG A 124 21.61 1.38 1.62
N GLN A 125 21.51 0.83 2.83
CA GLN A 125 20.35 0.97 3.71
C GLN A 125 19.03 0.59 3.02
N ARG A 126 19.04 -0.50 2.23
CA ARG A 126 17.88 -0.91 1.42
C ARG A 126 17.28 -2.23 1.89
N ALA A 127 15.97 -2.25 2.02
CA ALA A 127 15.18 -3.46 2.18
C ALA A 127 14.39 -3.75 0.89
N THR A 128 14.40 -5.00 0.45
CA THR A 128 13.51 -5.50 -0.61
C THR A 128 12.34 -6.22 0.04
N PHE A 129 11.13 -5.93 -0.45
CA PHE A 129 9.92 -6.58 0.01
C PHE A 129 9.26 -7.36 -1.11
N PHE A 130 8.71 -8.53 -0.81
CA PHE A 130 7.65 -9.13 -1.61
C PHE A 130 6.31 -8.59 -1.11
N CYS A 131 5.49 -8.11 -2.05
CA CYS A 131 4.24 -7.42 -1.76
C CYS A 131 3.07 -8.19 -2.38
N THR A 132 2.01 -8.38 -1.61
CA THR A 132 0.78 -9.01 -2.10
C THR A 132 -0.45 -8.23 -1.66
N CYS A 133 -1.48 -8.21 -2.50
CA CYS A 133 -2.83 -7.90 -2.09
C CYS A 133 -3.74 -9.10 -2.39
N SER A 134 -4.59 -9.47 -1.43
CA SER A 134 -5.54 -10.57 -1.56
C SER A 134 -6.96 -10.19 -1.15
N VAL A 135 -7.95 -10.88 -1.72
CA VAL A 135 -9.35 -10.86 -1.28
C VAL A 135 -9.73 -12.29 -0.90
N GLY A 136 -9.89 -12.53 0.41
CA GLY A 136 -9.88 -13.89 0.94
C GLY A 136 -8.58 -14.62 0.58
N ASP A 137 -8.68 -15.84 0.08
CA ASP A 137 -7.51 -16.65 -0.32
C ASP A 137 -6.97 -16.31 -1.72
N LYS A 138 -7.59 -15.36 -2.42
CA LYS A 138 -7.25 -15.04 -3.81
C LYS A 138 -6.28 -13.86 -3.87
N VAL A 139 -5.06 -14.11 -4.35
CA VAL A 139 -4.11 -13.04 -4.71
C VAL A 139 -4.66 -12.26 -5.90
N VAL A 140 -4.86 -10.95 -5.72
CA VAL A 140 -5.37 -10.02 -6.76
C VAL A 140 -4.24 -9.16 -7.33
N LEU A 141 -3.16 -9.00 -6.59
CA LEU A 141 -1.97 -8.24 -6.99
C LEU A 141 -0.73 -8.83 -6.30
N ASP A 142 0.37 -8.93 -7.02
CA ASP A 142 1.69 -9.20 -6.44
C ASP A 142 2.79 -8.36 -7.09
N GLY A 143 3.93 -8.26 -6.41
CA GLY A 143 5.10 -7.53 -6.88
C GLY A 143 6.19 -7.41 -5.83
N GLU A 144 7.19 -6.59 -6.12
CA GLU A 144 8.32 -6.33 -5.23
C GLU A 144 8.54 -4.83 -5.04
N ALA A 145 8.82 -4.43 -3.80
CA ALA A 145 9.22 -3.07 -3.44
C ALA A 145 10.71 -3.00 -3.11
N GLN A 146 11.36 -1.87 -3.41
CA GLN A 146 12.59 -1.47 -2.74
C GLN A 146 12.35 -0.23 -1.91
N VAL A 147 12.83 -0.26 -0.67
CA VAL A 147 12.65 0.80 0.31
C VAL A 147 13.99 1.12 0.96
N MET A 148 14.30 2.40 1.08
CA MET A 148 15.42 2.89 1.90
C MET A 148 14.90 3.16 3.31
N VAL A 149 15.67 2.76 4.32
CA VAL A 149 15.28 2.85 5.74
C VAL A 149 16.38 3.57 6.50
N PRO A 150 16.04 4.56 7.34
CA PRO A 150 17.06 5.30 8.08
C PRO A 150 17.81 4.38 9.06
N THR A 151 19.08 4.65 9.30
CA THR A 151 19.84 3.99 10.37
C THR A 151 19.48 4.57 11.73
N ARG A 152 19.84 3.86 12.81
CA ARG A 152 19.66 4.38 14.16
C ARG A 152 20.33 5.75 14.33
N ASP A 153 21.55 5.89 13.85
CA ASP A 153 22.32 7.14 13.96
C ASP A 153 21.61 8.31 13.26
N GLU A 154 20.98 8.07 12.11
CA GLU A 154 20.20 9.08 11.38
C GLU A 154 18.95 9.49 12.17
N ILE A 155 18.23 8.52 12.73
CA ILE A 155 17.04 8.77 13.58
C ILE A 155 17.43 9.59 14.82
N ASP A 156 18.50 9.20 15.51
CA ASP A 156 18.97 9.88 16.72
C ASP A 156 19.43 11.31 16.42
N ALA A 157 20.00 11.56 15.24
CA ALA A 157 20.41 12.89 14.79
C ALA A 157 19.22 13.82 14.46
N GLU A 158 18.08 13.29 14.04
CA GLU A 158 16.85 14.09 13.81
C GLU A 158 16.17 14.55 15.11
N LEU A 159 16.39 13.82 16.21
CA LEU A 159 15.77 14.06 17.52
C LEU A 159 16.60 14.97 18.44
N ALA A 160 17.86 15.25 18.08
CA ALA A 160 18.79 16.08 18.84
C ALA A 160 18.63 17.58 18.54
#